data_AF-A0A1H5PBT2-F1
#
_entry.id   AF-A0A1H5PBT2-F1
#
_cell.length_a   1.000
_cell.length_b   1.000
_cell.length_c   1.000
_cell.angle_alpha   90.00
_cell.angle_beta   90.00
_cell.angle_gamma   90.00
#
_symmetry.space_group_name_H-M   'P 1'
#
loop_
_entity.id
_entity.type
_entity.pdbx_description
1 polymer ?
#
loop_
_entity_poly.entity_id
_entity_poly.type
_entity_poly.pdbx_seq_one_letter_code
_entity_poly.pdbx_strand_id
1 'polypeptide(L)'
;MLPDAADLPDLLLDLAVPHEDINEVVALRRAVTADPAVRRLVEEGAEDVTGAVREVDDPSGLADRAAQAPAALGEYFLAYVFLAAVPHARAVHRARGIPDDVSRHTLADLGRGMALHRRRHGRGGLGVRQGHWLTRHFCGRLYQLGRLQYERTGLGERTAQAIRSAGTEVTGGEPSLDLHIPDFLGPLTPAACDRSLDHAREFFARHFPEEPHAVATCHSWLLDPQLRRHLAADSNIVRFQERFRPGWEDPEPADTTPVGFVFGDPDLPVPDLPRRTSVERAVGDHLRAGGHWYVGHGWFPWDR
;
A
#
# COMPACT_ATOMS: atom_id res chain seq x y z
N MET A 1 -16.23 -4.88 -17.29
CA MET A 1 -16.19 -6.14 -18.09
C MET A 1 -14.78 -6.70 -18.05
N LEU A 2 -14.62 -7.95 -17.64
CA LEU A 2 -13.32 -8.64 -17.65
C LEU A 2 -12.85 -8.87 -19.11
N PRO A 3 -11.54 -8.78 -19.39
CA PRO A 3 -10.99 -9.14 -20.70
C PRO A 3 -11.37 -10.56 -21.12
N ASP A 4 -11.28 -10.87 -22.41
CA ASP A 4 -11.43 -12.25 -22.87
C ASP A 4 -10.27 -13.16 -22.40
N ALA A 5 -10.33 -14.45 -22.71
CA ALA A 5 -9.29 -15.38 -22.26
C ALA A 5 -7.94 -15.17 -22.97
N ALA A 6 -7.94 -14.58 -24.17
CA ALA A 6 -6.74 -14.30 -24.94
C ALA A 6 -6.03 -13.04 -24.44
N ASP A 7 -6.80 -12.03 -24.02
CA ASP A 7 -6.29 -10.73 -23.55
C ASP A 7 -5.98 -10.70 -22.04
N LEU A 8 -6.55 -11.62 -21.25
CA LEU A 8 -6.35 -11.65 -19.80
C LEU A 8 -4.87 -11.79 -19.38
N PRO A 9 -4.03 -12.66 -19.99
CA PRO A 9 -2.61 -12.76 -19.64
C PRO A 9 -1.87 -11.42 -19.74
N ASP A 10 -2.13 -10.64 -20.80
CA ASP A 10 -1.46 -9.35 -21.00
C ASP A 10 -1.87 -8.33 -19.93
N LEU A 11 -3.15 -8.31 -19.54
CA LEU A 11 -3.61 -7.50 -18.41
C LEU A 11 -2.93 -7.92 -17.10
N LEU A 12 -2.78 -9.23 -16.86
CA LEU A 12 -2.13 -9.73 -15.64
C LEU A 12 -0.65 -9.33 -15.59
N LEU A 13 0.05 -9.35 -16.72
CA LEU A 13 1.44 -8.87 -16.85
C LEU A 13 1.53 -7.35 -16.58
N ASP A 14 0.60 -6.57 -17.12
CA ASP A 14 0.49 -5.13 -16.88
C ASP A 14 0.32 -4.78 -15.40
N LEU A 15 -0.39 -5.63 -14.65
CA LEU A 15 -0.65 -5.50 -13.23
C LEU A 15 0.41 -6.18 -12.35
N ALA A 16 1.50 -6.64 -12.97
CA ALA A 16 2.62 -7.31 -12.31
C ALA A 16 2.21 -8.54 -11.49
N VAL A 17 1.14 -9.23 -11.88
CA VAL A 17 0.70 -10.48 -11.23
C VAL A 17 1.85 -11.49 -11.31
N PRO A 18 2.18 -12.20 -10.21
CA PRO A 18 3.28 -13.15 -10.25
C PRO A 18 3.04 -14.22 -11.31
N HIS A 19 4.08 -14.56 -12.08
CA HIS A 19 3.96 -15.47 -13.22
C HIS A 19 3.38 -16.84 -12.84
N GLU A 20 3.63 -17.29 -11.62
CA GLU A 20 3.12 -18.51 -11.01
C GLU A 20 1.61 -18.48 -10.72
N ASP A 21 0.98 -17.30 -10.67
CA ASP A 21 -0.47 -17.12 -10.51
C ASP A 21 -1.21 -17.03 -11.85
N ILE A 22 -0.53 -16.62 -12.93
CA ILE A 22 -1.20 -16.25 -14.20
C ILE A 22 -2.07 -17.38 -14.75
N ASN A 23 -1.53 -18.60 -14.87
CA ASN A 23 -2.27 -19.71 -15.46
C ASN A 23 -3.48 -20.11 -14.63
N GLU A 24 -3.38 -20.05 -13.30
CA GLU A 24 -4.48 -20.39 -12.40
C GLU A 24 -5.58 -19.34 -12.48
N VAL A 25 -5.21 -18.05 -12.47
CA VAL A 25 -6.15 -16.95 -12.70
C VAL A 25 -6.83 -17.14 -14.06
N VAL A 26 -6.09 -17.36 -15.16
CA VAL A 26 -6.70 -17.56 -16.49
C VAL A 26 -7.65 -18.77 -16.52
N ALA A 27 -7.30 -19.89 -15.88
CA ALA A 27 -8.14 -21.08 -15.82
C ALA A 27 -9.45 -20.84 -15.06
N LEU A 28 -9.41 -20.05 -13.98
CA LEU A 28 -10.57 -19.71 -13.16
C LEU A 28 -11.52 -18.72 -13.82
N ARG A 29 -11.13 -18.07 -14.92
CA ARG A 29 -11.92 -17.02 -15.58
C ARG A 29 -13.33 -17.48 -15.93
N ARG A 30 -13.46 -18.74 -16.38
CA ARG A 30 -14.75 -19.31 -16.77
C ARG A 30 -15.71 -19.41 -15.58
N ALA A 31 -15.21 -19.63 -14.36
CA ALA A 31 -16.03 -19.65 -13.16
C ALA A 31 -16.68 -18.29 -12.88
N VAL A 32 -16.03 -17.18 -13.26
CA VAL A 32 -16.62 -15.84 -13.19
C VAL A 32 -17.59 -15.60 -14.35
N THR A 33 -17.19 -15.91 -15.58
CA THR A 33 -17.97 -15.50 -16.75
C THR A 33 -19.17 -16.40 -17.05
N ALA A 34 -19.18 -17.65 -16.59
CA ALA A 34 -20.28 -18.58 -16.88
C ALA A 34 -21.49 -18.41 -15.96
N ASP A 35 -21.28 -17.91 -14.73
CA ASP A 35 -22.33 -17.73 -13.73
C ASP A 35 -22.71 -16.24 -13.62
N PRO A 36 -23.95 -15.85 -14.00
CA PRO A 36 -24.42 -14.46 -13.88
C PRO A 36 -24.39 -13.91 -12.46
N ALA A 37 -24.59 -14.75 -11.44
CA ALA A 37 -24.56 -14.31 -10.04
C ALA A 37 -23.14 -13.98 -9.60
N VAL A 38 -22.16 -14.83 -9.96
CA VAL A 38 -20.74 -14.56 -9.69
C VAL A 38 -20.26 -13.32 -10.42
N ARG A 39 -20.64 -13.17 -11.70
CA ARG A 39 -20.30 -11.97 -12.48
C ARG A 39 -20.82 -10.71 -11.82
N ARG A 40 -22.09 -10.71 -11.40
CA ARG A 40 -22.70 -9.57 -10.70
C ARG A 40 -21.95 -9.26 -9.41
N LEU A 41 -21.61 -10.26 -8.61
CA LEU A 41 -20.87 -10.06 -7.37
C LEU A 41 -19.48 -9.42 -7.61
N VAL A 42 -18.79 -9.81 -8.68
CA VAL A 42 -17.52 -9.20 -9.08
C VAL A 42 -17.72 -7.76 -9.58
N GLU A 43 -18.78 -7.50 -10.35
CA GLU A 43 -19.11 -6.16 -10.85
C GLU A 43 -19.47 -5.21 -9.72
N GLU A 44 -20.32 -5.63 -8.79
CA GLU A 44 -20.67 -4.86 -7.59
C GLU A 44 -19.43 -4.60 -6.72
N GLY A 45 -18.58 -5.62 -6.49
CA GLY A 45 -17.32 -5.40 -5.78
C GLY A 45 -16.39 -4.43 -6.49
N ALA A 46 -16.38 -4.43 -7.83
CA ALA A 46 -15.58 -3.50 -8.62
C ALA A 46 -16.11 -2.06 -8.50
N GLU A 47 -17.43 -1.90 -8.44
CA GLU A 47 -18.09 -0.63 -8.14
C GLU A 47 -17.74 -0.14 -6.73
N ASP A 48 -17.78 -1.01 -5.71
CA ASP A 48 -17.41 -0.66 -4.33
C ASP A 48 -15.96 -0.13 -4.26
N VAL A 49 -14.99 -0.84 -4.87
CA VAL A 49 -13.57 -0.42 -4.80
C VAL A 49 -13.22 0.79 -5.69
N THR A 50 -14.15 1.26 -6.53
CA THR A 50 -13.97 2.42 -7.40
C THR A 50 -14.87 3.61 -7.08
N GLY A 51 -15.98 3.39 -6.36
CA GLY A 51 -17.13 4.29 -6.29
C GLY A 51 -16.94 5.58 -5.50
N ALA A 52 -16.17 5.60 -4.40
CA ALA A 52 -15.92 6.86 -3.69
C ALA A 52 -14.72 6.82 -2.73
N VAL A 53 -13.97 7.93 -2.71
CA VAL A 53 -12.93 8.25 -1.69
C VAL A 53 -13.43 8.09 -0.24
N ARG A 54 -14.75 8.21 -0.01
CA ARG A 54 -15.42 8.07 1.29
C ARG A 54 -15.49 6.63 1.83
N GLU A 55 -15.33 5.61 0.99
CA GLU A 55 -15.40 4.19 1.41
C GLU A 55 -14.04 3.58 1.76
N VAL A 56 -12.93 4.30 1.53
CA VAL A 56 -11.61 3.87 2.01
C VAL A 56 -11.59 3.69 3.54
N ASP A 57 -12.48 4.38 4.24
CA ASP A 57 -12.60 4.36 5.70
C ASP A 57 -13.59 3.29 6.21
N ASP A 58 -14.25 2.50 5.34
CA ASP A 58 -15.09 1.36 5.72
C ASP A 58 -14.46 0.00 5.31
N PRO A 59 -13.76 -0.66 6.25
CA PRO A 59 -13.13 -1.96 5.98
C PRO A 59 -14.13 -3.12 5.88
N SER A 60 -15.40 -2.94 6.26
CA SER A 60 -16.38 -4.02 6.39
C SER A 60 -16.92 -4.51 5.04
N GLY A 61 -17.16 -3.60 4.09
CA GLY A 61 -17.74 -3.93 2.79
C GLY A 61 -16.94 -5.00 2.04
N LEU A 62 -15.62 -4.84 1.95
CA LEU A 62 -14.77 -5.80 1.22
C LEU A 62 -14.66 -7.15 1.94
N ALA A 63 -14.72 -7.17 3.28
CA ALA A 63 -14.74 -8.41 4.06
C ALA A 63 -16.04 -9.20 3.80
N ASP A 64 -17.18 -8.50 3.77
CA ASP A 64 -18.48 -9.11 3.47
C ASP A 64 -18.55 -9.66 2.05
N ARG A 65 -17.94 -8.95 1.07
CA ARG A 65 -17.79 -9.46 -0.30
C ARG A 65 -16.93 -10.72 -0.35
N ALA A 66 -15.79 -10.72 0.34
CA ALA A 66 -14.90 -11.88 0.39
C ALA A 66 -15.57 -13.09 1.06
N ALA A 67 -16.44 -12.88 2.05
CA ALA A 67 -17.22 -13.97 2.67
C ALA A 67 -18.25 -14.59 1.72
N GLN A 68 -18.70 -13.83 0.71
CA GLN A 68 -19.61 -14.30 -0.35
C GLN A 68 -18.86 -14.92 -1.54
N ALA A 69 -17.53 -15.06 -1.47
CA ALA A 69 -16.72 -15.58 -2.55
C ALA A 69 -17.19 -16.98 -2.98
N PRO A 70 -17.41 -17.22 -4.28
CA PRO A 70 -17.69 -18.55 -4.79
C PRO A 70 -16.54 -19.50 -4.47
N ALA A 71 -16.87 -20.71 -4.00
CA ALA A 71 -15.88 -21.71 -3.61
C ALA A 71 -14.88 -22.03 -4.74
N ALA A 72 -15.30 -21.94 -6.00
CA ALA A 72 -14.45 -22.16 -7.16
C ALA A 72 -13.34 -21.11 -7.33
N LEU A 73 -13.54 -19.88 -6.85
CA LEU A 73 -12.55 -18.80 -6.97
C LEU A 73 -11.62 -18.73 -5.76
N GLY A 74 -12.08 -19.20 -4.60
CA GLY A 74 -11.32 -19.17 -3.36
C GLY A 74 -10.70 -17.79 -3.10
N GLU A 75 -9.39 -17.77 -2.85
CA GLU A 75 -8.66 -16.53 -2.54
C GLU A 75 -8.35 -15.66 -3.75
N TYR A 76 -8.67 -16.10 -4.96
CA TYR A 76 -8.56 -15.26 -6.16
C TYR A 76 -9.80 -14.39 -6.39
N PHE A 77 -10.88 -14.56 -5.61
CA PHE A 77 -12.11 -13.77 -5.80
C PHE A 77 -11.83 -12.26 -5.78
N LEU A 78 -11.07 -11.76 -4.80
CA LEU A 78 -10.74 -10.32 -4.74
C LEU A 78 -9.83 -9.88 -5.89
N ALA A 79 -8.96 -10.76 -6.41
CA ALA A 79 -8.18 -10.43 -7.60
C ALA A 79 -9.11 -10.15 -8.80
N TYR A 80 -10.19 -10.93 -8.97
CA TYR A 80 -11.19 -10.67 -10.00
C TYR A 80 -11.96 -9.37 -9.83
N VAL A 81 -12.28 -9.00 -8.59
CA VAL A 81 -12.86 -7.68 -8.27
C VAL A 81 -11.95 -6.56 -8.79
N PHE A 82 -10.66 -6.60 -8.47
CA PHE A 82 -9.72 -5.59 -8.96
C PHE A 82 -9.48 -5.64 -10.47
N LEU A 83 -9.43 -6.83 -11.08
CA LEU A 83 -9.34 -6.97 -12.54
C LEU A 83 -10.54 -6.32 -13.25
N ALA A 84 -11.75 -6.47 -12.69
CA ALA A 84 -12.96 -5.84 -13.22
C ALA A 84 -12.97 -4.32 -13.00
N ALA A 85 -12.27 -3.82 -11.97
CA ALA A 85 -12.14 -2.39 -11.66
C ALA A 85 -11.12 -1.64 -12.53
N VAL A 86 -10.16 -2.33 -13.17
CA VAL A 86 -9.09 -1.69 -13.97
C VAL A 86 -9.61 -0.68 -15.00
N PRO A 87 -10.63 -0.99 -15.84
CA PRO A 87 -11.09 -0.04 -16.85
C PRO A 87 -11.62 1.26 -16.23
N HIS A 88 -12.30 1.18 -15.09
CA HIS A 88 -12.80 2.35 -14.38
C HIS A 88 -11.64 3.18 -13.80
N ALA A 89 -10.71 2.54 -13.07
CA ALA A 89 -9.56 3.22 -12.50
C ALA A 89 -8.71 3.95 -13.57
N ARG A 90 -8.43 3.28 -14.70
CA ARG A 90 -7.74 3.88 -15.85
C ARG A 90 -8.52 5.04 -16.47
N ALA A 91 -9.86 4.95 -16.52
CA ALA A 91 -10.69 6.04 -17.03
C ALA A 91 -10.66 7.28 -16.11
N VAL A 92 -10.70 7.08 -14.79
CA VAL A 92 -10.55 8.15 -13.79
C VAL A 92 -9.17 8.81 -13.91
N HIS A 93 -8.09 8.02 -13.99
CA HIS A 93 -6.74 8.51 -14.21
C HIS A 93 -6.64 9.35 -15.49
N ARG A 94 -7.17 8.84 -16.61
CA ARG A 94 -7.17 9.56 -17.89
C ARG A 94 -7.97 10.86 -17.83
N ALA A 95 -9.14 10.86 -17.20
CA ALA A 95 -9.96 12.05 -17.03
C ALA A 95 -9.25 13.14 -16.21
N ARG A 96 -8.34 12.73 -15.31
CA ARG A 96 -7.48 13.61 -14.51
C ARG A 96 -6.15 13.97 -15.20
N GLY A 97 -5.92 13.44 -16.40
CA GLY A 97 -4.69 13.64 -17.15
C GLY A 97 -3.47 12.93 -16.57
N ILE A 98 -3.65 11.93 -15.70
CA ILE A 98 -2.55 11.16 -15.11
C ILE A 98 -1.80 10.41 -16.23
N PRO A 99 -0.45 10.48 -16.28
CA PRO A 99 0.34 9.72 -17.24
C PRO A 99 0.08 8.21 -17.18
N ASP A 100 0.07 7.55 -18.34
CA ASP A 100 -0.24 6.13 -18.46
C ASP A 100 0.76 5.25 -17.66
N ASP A 101 2.03 5.64 -17.59
CA ASP A 101 3.05 4.94 -16.82
C ASP A 101 2.82 5.07 -15.31
N VAL A 102 2.41 6.24 -14.81
CA VAL A 102 2.01 6.43 -13.41
C VAL A 102 0.78 5.58 -13.09
N SER A 103 -0.23 5.57 -13.97
CA SER A 103 -1.40 4.70 -13.80
C SER A 103 -0.99 3.23 -13.76
N ARG A 104 -0.13 2.78 -14.68
CA ARG A 104 0.34 1.39 -14.74
C ARG A 104 1.11 1.00 -13.48
N HIS A 105 2.08 1.82 -13.06
CA HIS A 105 2.88 1.55 -11.85
C HIS A 105 2.04 1.56 -10.57
N THR A 106 1.01 2.41 -10.51
CA THR A 106 0.08 2.46 -9.37
C THR A 106 -0.78 1.19 -9.31
N LEU A 107 -1.36 0.76 -10.43
CA LEU A 107 -2.24 -0.42 -10.45
C LEU A 107 -1.46 -1.76 -10.35
N ALA A 108 -0.16 -1.76 -10.64
CA ALA A 108 0.73 -2.91 -10.43
C ALA A 108 0.88 -3.32 -8.95
N ASP A 109 0.37 -2.52 -8.01
CA ASP A 109 0.31 -2.92 -6.60
C ASP A 109 -0.62 -4.14 -6.39
N LEU A 110 -1.54 -4.44 -7.32
CA LEU A 110 -2.32 -5.68 -7.30
C LEU A 110 -1.41 -6.92 -7.28
N GLY A 111 -0.47 -6.99 -8.24
CA GLY A 111 0.50 -8.07 -8.30
C GLY A 111 1.42 -8.13 -7.09
N ARG A 112 1.77 -6.96 -6.52
CA ARG A 112 2.50 -6.86 -5.25
C ARG A 112 1.72 -7.48 -4.09
N GLY A 113 0.43 -7.18 -4.00
CA GLY A 113 -0.48 -7.76 -3.00
C GLY A 113 -0.57 -9.28 -3.11
N MET A 114 -0.64 -9.81 -4.33
CA MET A 114 -0.64 -11.27 -4.57
C MET A 114 0.70 -11.92 -4.22
N ALA A 115 1.83 -11.27 -4.54
CA ALA A 115 3.15 -11.75 -4.14
C ALA A 115 3.31 -11.81 -2.62
N LEU A 116 2.82 -10.79 -1.90
CA LEU A 116 2.80 -10.76 -0.43
C LEU A 116 1.90 -11.86 0.15
N HIS A 117 0.72 -12.08 -0.45
CA HIS A 117 -0.18 -13.15 -0.05
C HIS A 117 0.51 -14.51 -0.17
N ARG A 118 1.16 -14.78 -1.30
CA ARG A 118 1.90 -16.03 -1.51
C ARG A 118 3.08 -16.18 -0.57
N ARG A 119 3.83 -15.10 -0.34
CA ARG A 119 4.94 -15.09 0.64
C ARG A 119 4.45 -15.51 2.03
N ARG A 120 3.24 -15.11 2.42
CA ARG A 120 2.65 -15.45 3.73
C ARG A 120 2.04 -16.86 3.77
N HIS A 121 1.31 -17.26 2.73
CA HIS A 121 0.44 -18.44 2.78
C HIS A 121 0.96 -19.63 1.96
N GLY A 122 2.03 -19.45 1.18
CA GLY A 122 2.61 -20.49 0.31
C GLY A 122 1.78 -20.82 -0.93
N ARG A 123 0.70 -20.07 -1.20
CA ARG A 123 -0.22 -20.25 -2.34
C ARG A 123 -0.71 -18.91 -2.87
N GLY A 124 -1.23 -18.90 -4.09
CA GLY A 124 -1.73 -17.69 -4.73
C GLY A 124 -3.08 -17.22 -4.18
N GLY A 125 -3.33 -15.92 -4.26
CA GLY A 125 -4.54 -15.31 -3.75
C GLY A 125 -4.38 -13.83 -3.41
N LEU A 126 -5.44 -13.21 -2.91
CA LEU A 126 -5.45 -11.84 -2.40
C LEU A 126 -6.30 -11.78 -1.13
N GLY A 127 -5.68 -11.38 -0.02
CA GLY A 127 -6.36 -11.29 1.28
C GLY A 127 -7.14 -10.00 1.45
N VAL A 128 -8.14 -10.00 2.34
CA VAL A 128 -9.03 -8.84 2.60
C VAL A 128 -8.26 -7.59 3.01
N ARG A 129 -7.25 -7.71 3.89
CA ARG A 129 -6.41 -6.57 4.31
C ARG A 129 -5.71 -5.90 3.13
N GLN A 130 -5.13 -6.70 2.23
CA GLN A 130 -4.47 -6.24 1.02
C GLN A 130 -5.49 -5.69 0.02
N GLY A 131 -6.67 -6.30 -0.10
CA GLY A 131 -7.76 -5.75 -0.89
C GLY A 131 -8.17 -4.35 -0.41
N HIS A 132 -8.35 -4.15 0.90
CA HIS A 132 -8.67 -2.83 1.46
C HIS A 132 -7.57 -1.80 1.17
N TRP A 133 -6.31 -2.21 1.24
CA TRP A 133 -5.18 -1.38 0.81
C TRP A 133 -5.29 -0.95 -0.66
N LEU A 134 -5.59 -1.90 -1.55
CA LEU A 134 -5.70 -1.67 -2.99
C LEU A 134 -6.86 -0.77 -3.38
N THR A 135 -7.93 -0.68 -2.58
CA THR A 135 -9.03 0.27 -2.83
C THR A 135 -8.50 1.70 -3.05
N ARG A 136 -7.48 2.13 -2.28
CA ARG A 136 -6.84 3.45 -2.43
C ARG A 136 -6.26 3.71 -3.83
N HIS A 137 -5.74 2.66 -4.45
CA HIS A 137 -5.13 2.72 -5.78
C HIS A 137 -6.20 2.78 -6.87
N PHE A 138 -7.25 1.97 -6.73
CA PHE A 138 -8.30 1.84 -7.74
C PHE A 138 -9.34 2.95 -7.69
N CYS A 139 -9.51 3.64 -6.55
CA CYS A 139 -10.33 4.84 -6.44
C CYS A 139 -9.55 6.15 -6.72
N GLY A 140 -8.26 6.08 -7.08
CA GLY A 140 -7.45 7.25 -7.45
C GLY A 140 -7.03 8.15 -6.28
N ARG A 141 -6.99 7.60 -5.05
CA ARG A 141 -6.52 8.29 -3.84
C ARG A 141 -5.01 8.18 -3.67
N LEU A 142 -4.40 7.09 -4.12
CA LEU A 142 -2.97 6.80 -3.98
C LEU A 142 -2.29 6.63 -5.34
N TYR A 143 -1.09 7.21 -5.48
CA TYR A 143 -0.25 7.12 -6.68
C TYR A 143 1.17 6.66 -6.35
N GLN A 144 1.73 5.75 -7.15
CA GLN A 144 3.14 5.37 -7.07
C GLN A 144 3.99 6.30 -7.95
N LEU A 145 4.84 7.12 -7.32
CA LEU A 145 5.62 8.16 -8.01
C LEU A 145 7.11 7.93 -7.77
N GLY A 146 7.66 6.91 -8.43
CA GLY A 146 9.04 6.48 -8.19
C GLY A 146 9.11 5.44 -7.08
N ARG A 147 9.94 5.68 -6.05
CA ARG A 147 10.17 4.70 -4.97
C ARG A 147 9.08 4.70 -3.91
N LEU A 148 8.36 5.82 -3.74
CA LEU A 148 7.35 5.99 -2.71
C LEU A 148 5.96 6.06 -3.35
N GLN A 149 4.95 5.79 -2.53
CA GLN A 149 3.54 5.95 -2.84
C GLN A 149 3.00 7.13 -2.03
N TYR A 150 2.05 7.87 -2.61
CA TYR A 150 1.50 9.09 -2.03
C TYR A 150 -0.01 9.01 -2.04
N GLU A 151 -0.61 9.03 -0.86
CA GLU A 151 -2.05 9.02 -0.66
C GLU A 151 -2.54 10.44 -0.36
N ARG A 152 -3.52 10.90 -1.12
CA ARG A 152 -4.28 12.12 -0.82
C ARG A 152 -5.21 11.85 0.36
N THR A 153 -5.03 12.57 1.47
CA THR A 153 -5.83 12.37 2.69
C THR A 153 -6.05 13.67 3.46
N GLY A 154 -7.01 13.67 4.38
CA GLY A 154 -7.13 14.72 5.39
C GLY A 154 -6.15 14.49 6.54
N LEU A 155 -5.52 15.56 7.03
CA LEU A 155 -4.59 15.48 8.16
C LEU A 155 -5.33 15.04 9.43
N GLY A 156 -4.92 13.92 10.04
CA GLY A 156 -5.53 13.47 11.30
C GLY A 156 -5.29 14.45 12.45
N GLU A 157 -6.29 14.67 13.31
CA GLU A 157 -6.23 15.70 14.36
C GLU A 157 -5.04 15.51 15.33
N ARG A 158 -4.73 14.26 15.70
CA ARG A 158 -3.57 13.95 16.56
C ARG A 158 -2.25 14.35 15.89
N THR A 159 -2.13 14.12 14.58
CA THR A 159 -0.96 14.53 13.79
C THR A 159 -0.90 16.05 13.64
N ALA A 160 -2.03 16.71 13.37
CA ALA A 160 -2.12 18.16 13.31
C ALA A 160 -1.69 18.82 14.64
N GLN A 161 -2.12 18.26 15.78
CA GLN A 161 -1.70 18.74 17.10
C GLN A 161 -0.18 18.64 17.31
N ALA A 162 0.43 17.51 16.92
CA ALA A 162 1.88 17.35 17.04
C ALA A 162 2.65 18.37 16.17
N ILE A 163 2.16 18.63 14.95
CA ILE A 163 2.74 19.60 14.02
C ILE A 163 2.61 21.04 14.55
N ARG A 164 1.45 21.42 15.11
CA ARG A 164 1.24 22.73 15.76
C ARG A 164 2.17 22.94 16.94
N SER A 165 2.35 21.92 17.79
CA SER A 165 3.30 21.97 18.91
C SER A 165 4.75 22.19 18.45
N ALA A 166 5.09 21.83 17.21
CA ALA A 166 6.38 22.08 16.59
C ALA A 166 6.46 23.42 15.83
N GLY A 167 5.44 24.28 15.94
CA GLY A 167 5.43 25.65 15.41
C GLY A 167 5.02 25.78 13.95
N THR A 168 4.32 24.80 13.38
CA THR A 168 3.76 24.89 12.03
C THR A 168 2.23 24.94 12.09
N GLU A 169 1.63 25.97 11.52
CA GLU A 169 0.18 26.18 11.52
C GLU A 169 -0.52 25.20 10.56
N VAL A 170 -1.30 24.29 11.13
CA VAL A 170 -2.07 23.26 10.43
C VAL A 170 -3.39 22.98 11.14
N THR A 171 -4.41 22.56 10.41
CA THR A 171 -5.73 22.20 10.94
C THR A 171 -6.07 20.75 10.62
N GLY A 172 -6.66 20.02 11.57
CA GLY A 172 -7.16 18.67 11.29
C GLY A 172 -8.18 18.68 10.16
N GLY A 173 -8.10 17.69 9.28
CA GLY A 173 -8.94 17.53 8.10
C GLY A 173 -8.50 18.33 6.87
N GLU A 174 -7.50 19.20 6.97
CA GLU A 174 -6.97 19.87 5.78
C GLU A 174 -6.21 18.87 4.86
N PRO A 175 -6.12 19.14 3.55
CA PRO A 175 -5.41 18.25 2.62
C PRO A 175 -3.94 18.03 3.00
N SER A 176 -3.54 16.76 3.01
CA SER A 176 -2.17 16.29 3.29
C SER A 176 -1.84 15.09 2.42
N LEU A 177 -0.54 14.79 2.28
CA LEU A 177 -0.06 13.60 1.58
C LEU A 177 0.49 12.61 2.58
N ASP A 178 -0.09 11.40 2.62
CA ASP A 178 0.48 10.30 3.42
C ASP A 178 1.40 9.45 2.56
N LEU A 179 2.64 9.30 3.02
CA LEU A 179 3.70 8.60 2.30
C LEU A 179 3.77 7.14 2.71
N HIS A 180 3.77 6.29 1.69
CA HIS A 180 3.80 4.84 1.83
C HIS A 180 5.02 4.24 1.12
N ILE A 181 5.52 3.12 1.65
CA ILE A 181 6.70 2.43 1.14
C ILE A 181 6.30 1.07 0.57
N PRO A 182 6.19 0.91 -0.77
CA PRO A 182 5.93 -0.40 -1.35
C PRO A 182 7.14 -1.34 -1.16
N ASP A 183 6.85 -2.61 -0.86
CA ASP A 183 7.82 -3.72 -0.92
C ASP A 183 8.11 -4.09 -2.39
N PHE A 184 9.07 -4.97 -2.69
CA PHE A 184 9.39 -5.41 -4.06
C PHE A 184 9.70 -4.27 -5.07
N LEU A 185 10.26 -3.16 -4.58
CA LEU A 185 10.64 -2.00 -5.41
C LEU A 185 12.07 -1.50 -5.09
N GLY A 186 12.92 -2.42 -4.64
CA GLY A 186 14.33 -2.14 -4.34
C GLY A 186 14.56 -1.26 -3.10
N PRO A 187 15.82 -0.88 -2.85
CA PRO A 187 16.22 -0.18 -1.63
C PRO A 187 15.70 1.27 -1.55
N LEU A 188 15.46 1.75 -0.32
CA LEU A 188 15.15 3.15 0.01
C LEU A 188 16.38 4.08 -0.09
N THR A 189 17.11 4.03 -1.21
CA THR A 189 18.31 4.88 -1.36
C THR A 189 17.91 6.36 -1.29
N PRO A 190 18.76 7.25 -0.73
CA PRO A 190 18.47 8.68 -0.67
C PRO A 190 18.06 9.26 -2.02
N ALA A 191 18.83 8.96 -3.08
CA ALA A 191 18.54 9.45 -4.43
C ALA A 191 17.20 8.94 -5.01
N ALA A 192 16.76 7.73 -4.65
CA ALA A 192 15.45 7.23 -5.07
C ALA A 192 14.30 7.94 -4.33
N CYS A 193 14.48 8.24 -3.05
CA CYS A 193 13.54 9.04 -2.28
C CYS A 193 13.47 10.49 -2.78
N ASP A 194 14.61 11.12 -3.08
CA ASP A 194 14.66 12.49 -3.61
C ASP A 194 13.91 12.59 -4.95
N ARG A 195 14.23 11.72 -5.91
CA ARG A 195 13.51 11.68 -7.20
C ARG A 195 12.01 11.42 -7.04
N SER A 196 11.64 10.59 -6.06
CA SER A 196 10.23 10.28 -5.75
C SER A 196 9.50 11.53 -5.26
N LEU A 197 10.11 12.28 -4.33
CA LEU A 197 9.56 13.51 -3.77
C LEU A 197 9.45 14.62 -4.82
N ASP A 198 10.48 14.79 -5.65
CA ASP A 198 10.48 15.81 -6.71
C ASP A 198 9.41 15.51 -7.76
N HIS A 199 9.28 14.24 -8.18
CA HIS A 199 8.21 13.82 -9.08
C HIS A 199 6.83 14.03 -8.44
N ALA A 200 6.67 13.72 -7.16
CA ALA A 200 5.41 13.93 -6.45
C ALA A 200 5.00 15.40 -6.39
N ARG A 201 5.94 16.32 -6.14
CA ARG A 201 5.64 17.77 -6.15
C ARG A 201 5.10 18.23 -7.51
N GLU A 202 5.79 17.87 -8.60
CA GLU A 202 5.32 18.21 -9.95
C GLU A 202 3.97 17.58 -10.26
N PHE A 203 3.80 16.31 -9.89
CA PHE A 203 2.60 15.53 -10.15
C PHE A 203 1.36 16.14 -9.47
N PHE A 204 1.42 16.38 -8.16
CA PHE A 204 0.27 16.92 -7.43
C PHE A 204 -0.02 18.37 -7.82
N ALA A 205 1.00 19.19 -8.09
CA ALA A 205 0.79 20.56 -8.58
C ALA A 205 0.07 20.59 -9.95
N ARG A 206 0.36 19.63 -10.84
CA ARG A 206 -0.26 19.54 -12.17
C ARG A 206 -1.65 18.90 -12.14
N HIS A 207 -1.79 17.78 -11.44
CA HIS A 207 -2.96 16.92 -11.52
C HIS A 207 -3.96 17.13 -10.40
N PHE A 208 -3.59 17.80 -9.31
CA PHE A 208 -4.45 18.11 -8.16
C PHE A 208 -4.26 19.56 -7.66
N PRO A 209 -4.32 20.58 -8.55
CA PRO A 209 -4.05 21.96 -8.17
C PRO A 209 -5.05 22.54 -7.16
N GLU A 210 -6.25 21.97 -7.07
CA GLU A 210 -7.27 22.36 -6.10
C GLU A 210 -7.03 21.82 -4.68
N GLU A 211 -6.03 20.96 -4.50
CA GLU A 211 -5.67 20.36 -3.21
C GLU A 211 -4.34 20.92 -2.71
N PRO A 212 -4.37 22.04 -1.98
CA PRO A 212 -3.16 22.61 -1.42
C PRO A 212 -2.69 21.79 -0.22
N HIS A 213 -1.73 20.90 -0.46
CA HIS A 213 -1.08 20.13 0.61
C HIS A 213 -0.09 21.01 1.36
N ALA A 214 -0.26 21.16 2.68
CA ALA A 214 0.68 21.91 3.53
C ALA A 214 1.79 21.01 4.09
N VAL A 215 1.49 19.73 4.28
CA VAL A 215 2.38 18.77 4.93
C VAL A 215 2.30 17.40 4.26
N ALA A 216 3.41 16.66 4.38
CA ALA A 216 3.47 15.24 4.14
C ALA A 216 3.69 14.49 5.45
N THR A 217 3.00 13.36 5.61
CA THR A 217 3.08 12.48 6.77
C THR A 217 3.62 11.11 6.38
N CYS A 218 4.13 10.35 7.34
CA CYS A 218 4.41 8.94 7.18
C CYS A 218 4.21 8.24 8.52
N HIS A 219 3.57 7.08 8.48
CA HIS A 219 3.27 6.26 9.65
C HIS A 219 3.81 4.86 9.41
N SER A 220 4.91 4.51 10.06
CA SER A 220 5.62 3.26 9.75
C SER A 220 6.47 2.76 10.91
N TRP A 221 6.59 1.44 11.04
CA TRP A 221 7.61 0.80 11.89
C TRP A 221 9.02 1.24 11.50
N LEU A 222 9.25 1.60 10.23
CA LEU A 222 10.52 2.15 9.75
C LEU A 222 10.88 3.50 10.38
N LEU A 223 9.93 4.18 11.03
CA LEU A 223 10.15 5.44 11.74
C LEU A 223 10.37 5.26 13.24
N ASP A 224 10.40 4.03 13.76
CA ASP A 224 10.77 3.79 15.16
C ASP A 224 12.23 4.26 15.40
N PRO A 225 12.46 5.26 16.27
CA PRO A 225 13.80 5.78 16.53
C PRO A 225 14.74 4.73 17.16
N GLN A 226 14.21 3.65 17.75
CA GLN A 226 15.00 2.55 18.28
C GLN A 226 15.85 1.89 17.18
N LEU A 227 15.39 1.87 15.91
CA LEU A 227 16.13 1.28 14.80
C LEU A 227 17.54 1.88 14.65
N ARG A 228 17.75 3.14 15.02
CA ARG A 228 19.06 3.82 14.98
C ARG A 228 20.09 3.22 15.95
N ARG A 229 19.63 2.49 16.98
CA ARG A 229 20.49 1.78 17.94
C ARG A 229 20.97 0.43 17.40
N HIS A 230 20.27 -0.12 16.40
CA HIS A 230 20.52 -1.46 15.86
C HIS A 230 21.05 -1.45 14.42
N LEU A 231 20.85 -0.37 13.68
CA LEU A 231 21.29 -0.21 12.29
C LEU A 231 22.47 0.75 12.20
N ALA A 232 23.31 0.55 11.18
CA ALA A 232 24.38 1.50 10.86
C ALA A 232 23.80 2.87 10.47
N ALA A 233 24.52 3.93 10.84
CA ALA A 233 24.12 5.31 10.58
C ALA A 233 23.96 5.63 9.08
N ASP A 234 24.68 4.92 8.21
CA ASP A 234 24.60 5.05 6.75
C ASP A 234 23.53 4.16 6.11
N SER A 235 22.79 3.38 6.90
CA SER A 235 21.71 2.54 6.37
C SER A 235 20.60 3.40 5.76
N ASN A 236 20.00 2.90 4.68
CA ASN A 236 18.92 3.58 3.99
C ASN A 236 17.71 3.86 4.88
N ILE A 237 17.43 2.99 5.86
CA ILE A 237 16.33 3.20 6.82
C ILE A 237 16.63 4.41 7.71
N VAL A 238 17.84 4.50 8.27
CA VAL A 238 18.24 5.65 9.11
C VAL A 238 18.19 6.95 8.31
N ARG A 239 18.75 6.96 7.09
CA ARG A 239 18.69 8.12 6.18
C ARG A 239 17.27 8.49 5.76
N PHE A 240 16.37 7.51 5.65
CA PHE A 240 14.95 7.76 5.39
C PHE A 240 14.29 8.44 6.59
N GLN A 241 14.57 7.98 7.81
CA GLN A 241 14.04 8.61 9.04
C GLN A 241 14.48 10.07 9.21
N GLU A 242 15.70 10.41 8.81
CA GLU A 242 16.26 11.77 8.92
C GLU A 242 15.51 12.83 8.10
N ARG A 243 14.66 12.41 7.16
CA ARG A 243 13.81 13.29 6.35
C ARG A 243 12.60 13.84 7.12
N PHE A 244 12.28 13.23 8.26
CA PHE A 244 11.06 13.53 9.01
C PHE A 244 11.38 14.27 10.30
N ARG A 245 10.55 15.25 10.61
CA ARG A 245 10.36 15.73 11.98
C ARG A 245 9.54 14.67 12.73
N PRO A 246 9.86 14.39 14.01
CA PRO A 246 9.07 13.45 14.80
C PRO A 246 7.65 14.00 15.01
N GLY A 247 6.67 13.11 14.95
CA GLY A 247 5.28 13.35 15.28
C GLY A 247 4.96 12.96 16.72
N TRP A 248 3.76 12.42 16.91
CA TRP A 248 3.33 11.86 18.19
C TRP A 248 3.85 10.42 18.39
N GLU A 249 3.90 9.98 19.64
CA GLU A 249 4.31 8.61 19.99
C GLU A 249 3.09 7.75 20.31
N ASP A 250 3.11 6.50 19.84
CA ASP A 250 2.14 5.47 20.23
C ASP A 250 2.72 4.66 21.40
N PRO A 251 2.06 4.60 22.57
CA PRO A 251 2.54 3.80 23.69
C PRO A 251 2.40 2.29 23.46
N GLU A 252 1.58 1.86 22.50
CA GLU A 252 1.29 0.43 22.29
C GLU A 252 2.33 -0.24 21.41
N PRO A 253 2.92 -1.38 21.85
CA PRO A 253 3.80 -2.20 21.02
C PRO A 253 3.13 -2.64 19.72
N ALA A 254 3.90 -2.64 18.63
CA ALA A 254 3.48 -3.02 17.29
C ALA A 254 4.35 -4.15 16.71
N ASP A 255 4.87 -5.05 17.55
CA ASP A 255 5.89 -6.08 17.22
C ASP A 255 5.59 -6.90 15.96
N THR A 256 4.33 -7.27 15.74
CA THR A 256 3.91 -8.09 14.60
C THR A 256 4.06 -7.36 13.26
N THR A 257 4.06 -6.02 13.26
CA THR A 257 4.21 -5.20 12.05
C THR A 257 5.59 -5.35 11.39
N PRO A 258 6.71 -5.01 12.06
CA PRO A 258 8.03 -5.25 11.48
C PRO A 258 8.28 -6.74 11.23
N VAL A 259 7.71 -7.65 12.03
CA VAL A 259 7.82 -9.09 11.77
C VAL A 259 7.19 -9.46 10.42
N GLY A 260 5.96 -8.99 10.16
CA GLY A 260 5.26 -9.23 8.91
C GLY A 260 5.98 -8.64 7.70
N PHE A 261 6.47 -7.40 7.79
CA PHE A 261 7.20 -6.78 6.67
C PHE A 261 8.57 -7.43 6.41
N VAL A 262 9.34 -7.70 7.46
CA VAL A 262 10.72 -8.21 7.32
C VAL A 262 10.73 -9.70 6.98
N PHE A 263 9.88 -10.50 7.62
CA PHE A 263 9.91 -11.96 7.51
C PHE A 263 8.79 -12.54 6.64
N GLY A 264 7.72 -11.79 6.40
CA GLY A 264 6.64 -12.16 5.47
C GLY A 264 5.40 -12.74 6.15
N ASP A 265 5.53 -13.16 7.40
CA ASP A 265 4.43 -13.65 8.22
C ASP A 265 4.52 -13.03 9.63
N PRO A 266 3.53 -12.20 10.03
CA PRO A 266 3.52 -11.53 11.33
C PRO A 266 3.39 -12.47 12.53
N ASP A 267 2.96 -13.72 12.29
CA ASP A 267 2.68 -14.70 13.33
C ASP A 267 3.88 -15.64 13.61
N LEU A 268 5.03 -15.38 12.98
CA LEU A 268 6.25 -16.17 13.18
C LEU A 268 6.75 -16.08 14.63
N PRO A 269 7.07 -17.23 15.28
CA PRO A 269 7.64 -17.23 16.61
C PRO A 269 8.98 -16.48 16.64
N VAL A 270 9.13 -15.56 17.60
CA VAL A 270 10.36 -14.76 17.79
C VAL A 270 11.64 -15.61 17.84
N PRO A 271 11.69 -16.78 18.51
CA PRO A 271 12.87 -17.64 18.51
C PRO A 271 13.32 -18.08 17.11
N ASP A 272 12.38 -18.25 16.19
CA ASP A 272 12.59 -18.87 14.87
C ASP A 272 12.90 -17.83 13.77
N LEU A 273 12.85 -16.53 14.09
CA LEU A 273 13.08 -15.47 13.11
C LEU A 273 14.49 -15.56 12.49
N PRO A 274 14.62 -15.61 11.15
CA PRO A 274 15.91 -15.58 10.47
C PRO A 274 16.80 -14.39 10.86
N ARG A 275 18.12 -14.51 10.66
CA ARG A 275 19.13 -13.50 11.06
C ARG A 275 20.12 -13.15 9.95
N ARG A 276 19.69 -13.25 8.70
CA ARG A 276 20.54 -13.20 7.49
C ARG A 276 20.95 -11.76 7.16
N THR A 277 20.02 -10.81 7.27
CA THR A 277 20.27 -9.39 6.97
C THR A 277 20.45 -8.55 8.24
N SER A 278 20.95 -7.32 8.10
CA SER A 278 21.08 -6.39 9.23
C SER A 278 19.72 -6.04 9.84
N VAL A 279 18.70 -5.85 9.01
CA VAL A 279 17.33 -5.56 9.47
C VAL A 279 16.71 -6.77 10.16
N GLU A 280 16.91 -7.98 9.63
CA GLU A 280 16.47 -9.22 10.28
C GLU A 280 17.09 -9.37 11.67
N ARG A 281 18.40 -9.11 11.81
CA ARG A 281 19.07 -9.11 13.12
C ARG A 281 18.55 -8.01 14.03
N ALA A 282 18.40 -6.78 13.54
CA ALA A 282 17.89 -5.67 14.33
C ALA A 282 16.53 -6.02 14.95
N VAL A 283 15.55 -6.38 14.10
CA VAL A 283 14.19 -6.69 14.54
C VAL A 283 14.16 -7.91 15.45
N GLY A 284 14.76 -9.03 15.02
CA GLY A 284 14.69 -10.29 15.73
C GLY A 284 15.48 -10.29 17.05
N ASP A 285 16.65 -9.66 17.12
CA ASP A 285 17.47 -9.66 18.33
C ASP A 285 16.89 -8.74 19.41
N HIS A 286 16.29 -7.60 19.02
CA HIS A 286 15.58 -6.72 19.97
C HIS A 286 14.40 -7.43 20.62
N LEU A 287 13.58 -8.14 19.82
CA LEU A 287 12.46 -8.93 20.34
C LEU A 287 12.93 -10.09 21.24
N ARG A 288 14.01 -10.79 20.86
CA ARG A 288 14.59 -11.86 21.70
C ARG A 288 15.13 -11.35 23.04
N ALA A 289 15.58 -10.10 23.09
CA ALA A 289 16.03 -9.46 24.32
C ALA A 289 14.87 -8.96 25.21
N GLY A 290 13.61 -9.17 24.80
CA GLY A 290 12.42 -8.67 25.49
C GLY A 290 12.10 -7.21 25.21
N GLY A 291 12.71 -6.61 24.20
CA GLY A 291 12.35 -5.28 23.69
C GLY A 291 11.11 -5.32 22.80
N HIS A 292 10.50 -4.17 22.58
CA HIS A 292 9.33 -3.97 21.73
C HIS A 292 9.61 -2.96 20.62
N TRP A 293 8.94 -3.14 19.47
CA TRP A 293 8.93 -2.20 18.35
C TRP A 293 7.62 -1.42 18.32
N TYR A 294 7.67 -0.20 17.82
CA TYR A 294 6.53 0.71 17.75
C TYR A 294 6.35 1.23 16.32
N VAL A 295 5.16 1.79 16.04
CA VAL A 295 4.97 2.59 14.83
C VAL A 295 5.49 3.99 15.11
N GLY A 296 6.42 4.46 14.28
CA GLY A 296 6.86 5.85 14.31
C GLY A 296 5.95 6.72 13.43
N HIS A 297 5.74 7.95 13.87
CA HIS A 297 4.98 8.96 13.14
C HIS A 297 5.91 10.10 12.79
N GLY A 298 6.01 10.43 11.51
CA GLY A 298 6.89 11.48 11.01
C GLY A 298 6.17 12.40 10.04
N TRP A 299 6.67 13.63 9.91
CA TRP A 299 6.12 14.61 8.99
C TRP A 299 7.19 15.58 8.48
N PHE A 300 6.91 16.27 7.39
CA PHE A 300 7.67 17.44 6.95
C PHE A 300 6.78 18.43 6.18
N PRO A 301 7.14 19.72 6.13
CA PRO A 301 6.44 20.70 5.30
C PRO A 301 6.43 20.28 3.83
N TRP A 302 5.26 20.33 3.19
CA TRP A 302 5.15 20.09 1.76
C TRP A 302 5.41 21.40 1.02
N ASP A 303 6.69 21.70 0.82
CA ASP A 303 7.11 22.87 0.07
C ASP A 303 6.63 22.74 -1.39
N ARG A 304 5.88 23.75 -1.85
CA ARG A 304 5.37 23.86 -3.22
C ARG A 304 6.48 24.11 -4.24
#